data_AF-A0A960FYA7-F1
#
_entry.id   AF-A0A960FYA7-F1
#
_cell.length_a   1.000
_cell.length_b   1.000
_cell.length_c   1.000
_cell.angle_alpha   90.00
_cell.angle_beta   90.00
_cell.angle_gamma   90.00
#
_symmetry.space_group_name_H-M   'P 1'
#
loop_
_entity.id
_entity.type
_entity.pdbx_description
1 polymer ?
#
loop_
_entity_poly.entity_id
_entity_poly.type
_entity_poly.pdbx_seq_one_letter_code
_entity_poly.pdbx_strand_id
1 'polypeptide(L)'
;MQTAVNFPAANDGSRSTSATGRAVLADALREVSPAAARRVEAIKDWRSGYLSAIRELVVAAAANPAAAVNVSRAGLDSLHQRFVWTQDGTDRPLLDGLALSDHPGMDTFEVIGRNERRAEFSVPYKGKRLTGGDLHKQLDDWVARGVAEPSFADAVRAVMAHPEWLNLRDVQVAVLGAGAEMGPLRQLLDWGATVYAVDLPNEDRWNAIM
;
A
#
# COMPACT_ATOMS: atom_id res chain seq x y z
N MET A 1 0.31 14.58 -23.17
CA MET A 1 -0.68 13.80 -22.41
C MET A 1 0.07 12.67 -21.72
N GLN A 2 -0.27 12.34 -20.48
CA GLN A 2 0.53 11.40 -19.70
C GLN A 2 0.09 9.96 -19.96
N THR A 3 1.05 9.09 -20.29
CA THR A 3 0.85 7.65 -20.34
C THR A 3 0.60 7.13 -18.93
N ALA A 4 -0.50 6.40 -18.70
CA ALA A 4 -0.88 5.96 -17.37
C ALA A 4 -1.74 4.68 -17.37
N VAL A 5 -1.70 3.98 -16.24
CA VAL A 5 -2.67 2.94 -15.92
C VAL A 5 -3.95 3.59 -15.39
N ASN A 6 -5.10 3.28 -15.98
CA ASN A 6 -6.39 3.88 -15.65
C ASN A 6 -7.48 2.84 -15.39
N PHE A 7 -8.51 3.26 -14.65
CA PHE A 7 -9.79 2.56 -14.58
C PHE A 7 -10.46 2.57 -15.97
N PRO A 8 -11.24 1.53 -16.34
CA PRO A 8 -11.93 1.50 -17.62
C PRO A 8 -12.91 2.66 -17.75
N ALA A 9 -12.99 3.24 -18.95
CA ALA A 9 -14.01 4.22 -19.28
C ALA A 9 -15.38 3.54 -19.45
N ALA A 10 -16.42 4.14 -18.89
CA ALA A 10 -17.80 3.83 -19.21
C ALA A 10 -18.19 4.45 -20.56
N ASN A 11 -19.38 4.11 -21.06
CA ASN A 11 -19.88 4.60 -22.36
C ASN A 11 -19.99 6.14 -22.44
N ASP A 12 -20.14 6.81 -21.30
CA ASP A 12 -20.18 8.27 -21.18
C ASP A 12 -18.79 8.90 -21.00
N GLY A 13 -17.72 8.11 -21.08
CA GLY A 13 -16.33 8.52 -20.88
C GLY A 13 -15.91 8.62 -19.40
N SER A 14 -16.82 8.44 -18.45
CA SER A 14 -16.50 8.50 -17.02
C SER A 14 -15.69 7.27 -16.57
N ARG A 15 -14.77 7.45 -15.61
CA ARG A 15 -13.93 6.37 -15.05
C ARG A 15 -14.26 6.17 -13.58
N SER A 16 -15.11 5.19 -13.28
CA SER A 16 -15.67 5.00 -11.94
C SER A 16 -14.86 4.02 -11.10
N THR A 17 -14.14 4.52 -10.10
CA THR A 17 -13.40 3.70 -9.14
C THR A 17 -14.33 2.81 -8.30
N SER A 18 -15.52 3.31 -7.94
CA SER A 18 -16.53 2.57 -7.20
C SER A 18 -17.09 1.38 -7.99
N ALA A 19 -17.41 1.58 -9.28
CA ALA A 19 -17.94 0.51 -10.10
C ALA A 19 -16.89 -0.58 -10.33
N THR A 20 -15.64 -0.19 -10.62
CA THR A 20 -14.53 -1.15 -10.78
C THR A 20 -14.25 -1.89 -9.49
N GLY A 21 -14.14 -1.20 -8.34
CA GLY A 21 -13.88 -1.84 -7.06
C GLY A 21 -14.94 -2.87 -6.67
N ARG A 22 -16.23 -2.54 -6.88
CA ARG A 22 -17.34 -3.48 -6.67
C ARG A 22 -17.22 -4.72 -7.55
N ALA A 23 -16.94 -4.53 -8.83
CA ALA A 23 -16.85 -5.64 -9.78
C ALA A 23 -15.65 -6.55 -9.49
N VAL A 24 -14.50 -5.98 -9.13
CA VAL A 24 -13.29 -6.75 -8.74
C VAL A 24 -13.55 -7.59 -7.50
N LEU A 25 -14.17 -7.02 -6.46
CA LEU A 25 -14.48 -7.77 -5.24
C LEU A 25 -15.51 -8.87 -5.48
N ALA A 26 -16.50 -8.63 -6.35
CA ALA A 26 -17.45 -9.66 -6.75
C ALA A 26 -16.78 -10.81 -7.52
N ASP A 27 -15.91 -10.50 -8.48
CA ASP A 27 -15.16 -11.49 -9.26
C ASP A 27 -14.24 -12.32 -8.34
N ALA A 28 -13.54 -11.66 -7.42
CA ALA A 28 -12.67 -12.31 -6.42
C ALA A 28 -13.42 -13.33 -5.55
N LEU A 29 -14.68 -13.04 -5.22
CA LEU A 29 -15.53 -13.90 -4.39
C LEU A 29 -16.23 -15.01 -5.17
N ARG A 30 -16.30 -14.93 -6.50
CA ARG A 30 -17.26 -15.70 -7.29
C ARG A 30 -17.09 -17.21 -7.16
N GLU A 31 -15.85 -17.69 -7.09
CA GLU A 31 -15.54 -19.12 -6.96
C GLU A 31 -15.70 -19.61 -5.52
N VAL A 32 -15.19 -18.85 -4.54
CA VAL A 32 -15.14 -19.26 -3.14
C VAL A 32 -16.49 -19.08 -2.43
N SER A 33 -17.23 -18.02 -2.76
CA SER A 33 -18.54 -17.74 -2.19
C SER A 33 -19.43 -17.01 -3.21
N PRO A 34 -20.10 -17.76 -4.11
CA PRO A 34 -21.03 -17.18 -5.09
C PRO A 34 -22.14 -16.33 -4.44
N ALA A 35 -22.55 -16.68 -3.22
CA ALA A 35 -23.55 -15.93 -2.48
C ALA A 35 -23.02 -14.56 -2.00
N ALA A 36 -21.78 -14.50 -1.53
CA ALA A 36 -21.14 -13.23 -1.16
C ALA A 36 -20.90 -12.35 -2.38
N ALA A 37 -20.44 -12.94 -3.50
CA ALA A 37 -20.26 -12.21 -4.76
C ALA A 37 -21.55 -11.48 -5.19
N ARG A 38 -22.71 -12.18 -5.18
CA ARG A 38 -24.02 -11.57 -5.49
C ARG A 38 -24.40 -10.44 -4.54
N ARG A 39 -24.09 -10.57 -3.24
CA ARG A 39 -24.35 -9.49 -2.26
C ARG A 39 -23.50 -8.25 -2.57
N VAL A 40 -22.23 -8.44 -2.91
CA VAL A 40 -21.33 -7.35 -3.30
C VAL A 40 -21.83 -6.66 -4.58
N GLU A 41 -22.24 -7.43 -5.60
CA GLU A 41 -22.81 -6.90 -6.84
C GLU A 41 -24.06 -6.06 -6.60
N ALA A 42 -24.89 -6.44 -5.62
CA ALA A 42 -26.13 -5.75 -5.28
C ALA A 42 -25.93 -4.42 -4.51
N ILE A 43 -24.70 -4.08 -4.10
CA ILE A 43 -24.43 -2.83 -3.38
C ILE A 43 -24.60 -1.64 -4.32
N LYS A 44 -25.68 -0.87 -4.11
CA LYS A 44 -25.99 0.33 -4.90
C LYS A 44 -25.12 1.52 -4.51
N ASP A 45 -25.13 1.88 -3.23
CA ASP A 45 -24.24 2.92 -2.68
C ASP A 45 -22.93 2.30 -2.22
N TRP A 46 -21.92 2.39 -3.07
CA TRP A 46 -20.59 1.87 -2.76
C TRP A 46 -19.90 2.61 -1.63
N ARG A 47 -20.13 3.93 -1.49
CA ARG A 47 -19.39 4.74 -0.51
C ARG A 47 -19.70 4.34 0.92
N SER A 48 -20.94 3.97 1.20
CA SER A 48 -21.35 3.42 2.50
C SER A 48 -21.22 1.90 2.58
N GLY A 49 -21.31 1.20 1.43
CA GLY A 49 -21.35 -0.26 1.38
C GLY A 49 -20.00 -0.98 1.26
N TYR A 50 -18.90 -0.32 0.90
CA TYR A 50 -17.65 -1.03 0.60
C TYR A 50 -17.10 -1.83 1.80
N LEU A 51 -17.30 -1.36 3.04
CA LEU A 51 -16.84 -2.08 4.24
C LEU A 51 -17.50 -3.45 4.40
N SER A 52 -18.78 -3.58 4.02
CA SER A 52 -19.44 -4.89 4.06
C SER A 52 -18.87 -5.82 2.98
N ALA A 53 -18.56 -5.30 1.79
CA ALA A 53 -17.90 -6.07 0.73
C ALA A 53 -16.50 -6.55 1.13
N ILE A 54 -15.71 -5.68 1.76
CA ILE A 54 -14.38 -6.06 2.29
C ILE A 54 -14.52 -7.12 3.38
N ARG A 55 -15.51 -7.00 4.28
CA ARG A 55 -15.77 -8.02 5.30
C ARG A 55 -16.11 -9.37 4.67
N GLU A 56 -16.99 -9.40 3.66
CA GLU A 56 -17.33 -10.62 2.93
C GLU A 56 -16.10 -11.27 2.28
N LEU A 57 -15.24 -10.46 1.66
CA LEU A 57 -13.96 -10.89 1.09
C LEU A 57 -13.06 -11.54 2.16
N VAL A 58 -12.84 -10.86 3.29
CA VAL A 58 -11.97 -11.34 4.37
C VAL A 58 -12.52 -12.62 5.00
N VAL A 59 -13.83 -12.69 5.26
CA VAL A 59 -14.45 -13.90 5.82
C VAL A 59 -14.31 -15.09 4.85
N ALA A 60 -14.53 -14.87 3.55
CA ALA A 60 -14.36 -15.92 2.55
C ALA A 60 -12.89 -16.37 2.44
N ALA A 61 -11.94 -15.44 2.42
CA ALA A 61 -10.51 -15.74 2.36
C ALA A 61 -10.02 -16.47 3.62
N ALA A 62 -10.55 -16.14 4.80
CA ALA A 62 -10.16 -16.74 6.07
C ALA A 62 -10.68 -18.19 6.26
N ALA A 63 -11.54 -18.70 5.37
CA ALA A 63 -12.11 -20.03 5.51
C ALA A 63 -11.04 -21.14 5.48
N ASN A 64 -10.02 -20.99 4.63
CA ASN A 64 -8.84 -21.87 4.55
C ASN A 64 -7.76 -21.26 3.63
N PRO A 65 -6.51 -21.77 3.64
CA PRO A 65 -5.43 -21.25 2.80
C PRO A 65 -5.72 -21.24 1.29
N ALA A 66 -6.43 -22.24 0.76
CA ALA A 66 -6.77 -22.29 -0.66
C ALA A 66 -7.76 -21.18 -1.04
N ALA A 67 -8.76 -20.92 -0.19
CA ALA A 67 -9.70 -19.81 -0.36
C ALA A 67 -8.98 -18.46 -0.38
N ALA A 68 -8.02 -18.24 0.51
CA ALA A 68 -7.21 -17.01 0.54
C ALA A 68 -6.45 -16.79 -0.77
N VAL A 69 -5.80 -17.83 -1.30
CA VAL A 69 -5.07 -17.77 -2.57
C VAL A 69 -6.03 -17.55 -3.75
N ASN A 70 -7.15 -18.27 -3.81
CA ASN A 70 -8.10 -18.18 -4.93
C ASN A 70 -8.75 -16.79 -5.00
N VAL A 71 -9.20 -16.24 -3.86
CA VAL A 71 -9.76 -14.89 -3.79
C VAL A 71 -8.74 -13.85 -4.27
N SER A 72 -7.48 -13.99 -3.85
CA SER A 72 -6.41 -13.06 -4.22
C SER A 72 -6.10 -13.12 -5.72
N ARG A 73 -6.00 -14.33 -6.29
CA ARG A 73 -5.75 -14.53 -7.73
C ARG A 73 -6.90 -14.03 -8.58
N ALA A 74 -8.14 -14.42 -8.26
CA ALA A 74 -9.31 -13.99 -9.01
C ALA A 74 -9.51 -12.46 -8.96
N GLY A 75 -9.21 -11.82 -7.82
CA GLY A 75 -9.21 -10.37 -7.70
C GLY A 75 -8.15 -9.71 -8.58
N LEU A 76 -6.92 -10.24 -8.58
CA LEU A 76 -5.84 -9.74 -9.43
C LEU A 76 -6.14 -9.92 -10.93
N ASP A 77 -6.67 -11.08 -11.31
CA ASP A 77 -7.07 -11.36 -12.69
C ASP A 77 -8.17 -10.38 -13.16
N SER A 78 -9.15 -10.11 -12.30
CA SER A 78 -10.19 -9.10 -12.58
C SER A 78 -9.61 -7.69 -12.75
N LEU A 79 -8.61 -7.31 -11.94
CA LEU A 79 -7.88 -6.04 -12.12
C LEU A 79 -7.19 -5.99 -13.48
N HIS A 80 -6.42 -7.03 -13.83
CA HIS A 80 -5.70 -7.11 -15.12
C HIS A 80 -6.65 -7.04 -16.32
N GLN A 81 -7.82 -7.66 -16.24
CA GLN A 81 -8.81 -7.66 -17.32
C GLN A 81 -9.53 -6.32 -17.48
N ARG A 82 -9.66 -5.54 -16.41
CA ARG A 82 -10.47 -4.30 -16.39
C ARG A 82 -9.65 -3.05 -16.60
N PHE A 83 -8.45 -3.01 -16.04
CA PHE A 83 -7.61 -1.83 -16.12
C PHE A 83 -7.12 -1.64 -17.55
N VAL A 84 -6.89 -0.39 -17.91
CA VAL A 84 -6.44 0.01 -19.23
C VAL A 84 -5.13 0.77 -19.13
N TRP A 85 -4.30 0.61 -20.13
CA TRP A 85 -3.16 1.47 -20.39
C TRP A 85 -3.60 2.57 -21.34
N THR A 86 -3.59 3.82 -20.87
CA THR A 86 -3.92 4.98 -21.69
C THR A 86 -2.64 5.62 -22.18
N GLN A 87 -2.49 5.75 -23.49
CA GLN A 87 -1.38 6.44 -24.14
C GLN A 87 -1.95 7.39 -25.19
N ASP A 88 -1.56 8.67 -25.14
CA ASP A 88 -2.05 9.71 -26.07
C ASP A 88 -3.58 9.75 -26.20
N GLY A 89 -4.28 9.56 -25.07
CA GLY A 89 -5.75 9.55 -25.01
C GLY A 89 -6.42 8.26 -25.52
N THR A 90 -5.64 7.28 -25.98
CA THR A 90 -6.14 5.99 -26.46
C THR A 90 -5.99 4.92 -25.39
N ASP A 91 -7.08 4.24 -25.06
CA ASP A 91 -7.08 3.12 -24.12
C ASP A 91 -6.77 1.80 -24.84
N ARG A 92 -5.96 0.97 -24.17
CA ARG A 92 -5.68 -0.42 -24.54
C ARG A 92 -5.80 -1.31 -23.29
N PRO A 93 -6.06 -2.62 -23.43
CA PRO A 93 -5.97 -3.54 -22.30
C PRO A 93 -4.62 -3.37 -21.58
N LEU A 94 -4.62 -3.38 -20.24
CA LEU A 94 -3.44 -3.09 -19.43
C LEU A 94 -2.22 -3.92 -19.86
N LEU A 95 -2.39 -5.24 -19.98
CA LEU A 95 -1.28 -6.15 -20.27
C LEU A 95 -0.72 -5.94 -21.69
N ASP A 96 -1.58 -5.64 -22.67
CA ASP A 96 -1.16 -5.34 -24.04
C ASP A 96 -0.37 -4.03 -24.09
N GLY A 97 -0.83 -3.00 -23.37
CA GLY A 97 -0.14 -1.72 -23.28
C GLY A 97 1.22 -1.82 -22.60
N LEU A 98 1.33 -2.62 -21.53
CA LEU A 98 2.60 -2.89 -20.85
C LEU A 98 3.59 -3.62 -21.77
N ALA A 99 3.13 -4.58 -22.56
CA ALA A 99 3.98 -5.34 -23.49
C ALA A 99 4.53 -4.49 -24.65
N LEU A 100 3.80 -3.43 -25.04
CA LEU A 100 4.16 -2.50 -26.13
C LEU A 100 4.90 -1.25 -25.65
N SER A 101 5.15 -1.12 -24.35
CA SER A 101 5.72 0.09 -23.77
C SER A 101 7.20 0.25 -24.15
N ASP A 102 7.50 1.23 -25.00
CA ASP A 102 8.87 1.68 -25.32
C ASP A 102 9.44 2.62 -24.24
N HIS A 103 8.99 2.50 -22.98
CA HIS A 103 9.44 3.41 -21.92
C HIS A 103 10.98 3.38 -21.82
N PRO A 104 11.66 4.54 -21.82
CA PRO A 104 13.13 4.64 -21.95
C PRO A 104 13.94 4.07 -20.77
N GLY A 105 13.34 3.25 -19.91
CA GLY A 105 13.91 2.78 -18.65
C GLY A 105 13.64 3.73 -17.49
N MET A 106 14.33 3.49 -16.38
CA MET A 106 14.32 4.37 -15.21
C MET A 106 15.58 5.22 -15.25
N ASP A 107 15.46 6.52 -15.02
CA ASP A 107 16.61 7.35 -14.66
C ASP A 107 17.00 7.05 -13.21
N THR A 108 18.31 7.00 -12.97
CA THR A 108 18.86 6.71 -11.64
C THR A 108 19.86 7.78 -11.25
N PHE A 109 19.87 8.09 -9.95
CA PHE A 109 20.88 8.92 -9.32
C PHE A 109 21.16 8.37 -7.92
N GLU A 110 22.33 8.69 -7.39
CA GLU A 110 22.75 8.26 -6.06
C GLU A 110 22.85 9.45 -5.12
N VAL A 111 22.33 9.30 -3.90
CA VAL A 111 22.47 10.27 -2.81
C VAL A 111 23.14 9.57 -1.64
N ILE A 112 24.30 10.11 -1.23
CA ILE A 112 25.02 9.61 -0.06
C ILE A 112 24.65 10.48 1.15
N GLY A 113 23.79 9.95 2.02
CA GLY A 113 23.44 10.57 3.29
C GLY A 113 24.65 10.70 4.21
N ARG A 114 24.85 11.88 4.81
CA ARG A 114 25.97 12.17 5.73
C ARG A 114 25.54 12.49 7.15
N ASN A 115 24.24 12.46 7.42
CA ASN A 115 23.70 12.77 8.75
C ASN A 115 24.05 11.66 9.75
N GLU A 116 24.14 12.05 11.02
CA GLU A 116 24.26 11.07 12.10
C GLU A 116 23.01 10.18 12.15
N ARG A 117 23.25 8.89 12.36
CA ARG A 117 22.19 7.90 12.42
C ARG A 117 21.46 7.98 13.75
N ARG A 118 20.16 7.70 13.69
CA ARG A 118 19.33 7.59 14.88
C ARG A 118 19.60 6.25 15.56
N ALA A 119 20.17 6.30 16.76
CA ALA A 119 20.44 5.11 17.59
C ALA A 119 19.31 4.76 18.57
N GLU A 120 18.34 5.66 18.77
CA GLU A 120 17.21 5.45 19.69
C GLU A 120 15.88 5.43 18.93
N PHE A 121 15.01 4.48 19.27
CA PHE A 121 13.67 4.42 18.69
C PHE A 121 12.81 5.60 19.17
N SER A 122 12.17 6.29 18.22
CA SER A 122 11.33 7.45 18.53
C SER A 122 10.13 7.53 17.60
N VAL A 123 9.00 8.00 18.11
CA VAL A 123 7.75 8.13 17.34
C VAL A 123 7.29 9.58 17.34
N PRO A 124 7.16 10.25 16.18
CA PRO A 124 6.50 11.55 16.11
C PRO A 124 4.99 11.39 16.38
N TYR A 125 4.47 12.07 17.39
CA TYR A 125 3.06 12.01 17.77
C TYR A 125 2.59 13.37 18.29
N LYS A 126 1.54 13.93 17.66
CA LYS A 126 0.91 15.21 18.03
C LYS A 126 1.91 16.36 18.26
N GLY A 127 2.83 16.54 17.30
CA GLY A 127 3.85 17.60 17.36
C GLY A 127 4.98 17.37 18.36
N LYS A 128 4.95 16.24 19.09
CA LYS A 128 6.03 15.82 19.98
C LYS A 128 6.74 14.61 19.37
N ARG A 129 7.93 14.31 19.91
CA ARG A 129 8.66 13.08 19.62
C ARG A 129 8.71 12.26 20.89
N LEU A 130 8.04 11.12 20.90
CA LEU A 130 7.97 10.22 22.04
C LEU A 130 9.16 9.26 22.01
N THR A 131 9.82 9.13 23.15
CA THR A 131 10.92 8.18 23.40
C THR A 131 10.76 7.58 24.80
N GLY A 132 11.51 6.51 25.10
CA GLY A 132 11.59 5.89 26.42
C GLY A 132 10.25 5.78 27.17
N GLY A 133 10.21 6.30 28.39
CA GLY A 133 9.05 6.20 29.27
C GLY A 133 7.78 6.88 28.73
N ASP A 134 7.91 7.98 27.98
CA ASP A 134 6.75 8.67 27.41
C ASP A 134 6.11 7.85 26.28
N LEU A 135 6.93 7.14 25.50
CA LEU A 135 6.43 6.21 24.49
C LEU A 135 5.78 4.98 25.14
N HIS A 136 6.36 4.43 26.22
CA HIS A 136 5.72 3.33 26.95
C HIS A 136 4.33 3.70 27.48
N LYS A 137 4.20 4.88 28.11
CA LYS A 137 2.89 5.37 28.59
C LYS A 137 1.89 5.54 27.45
N GLN A 138 2.35 6.03 26.29
CA GLN A 138 1.47 6.21 25.14
C GLN A 138 1.00 4.87 24.54
N LEU A 139 1.87 3.85 24.52
CA LEU A 139 1.49 2.50 24.11
C LEU A 139 0.44 1.91 25.06
N ASP A 140 0.60 2.08 26.37
CA ASP A 140 -0.39 1.63 27.35
C ASP A 140 -1.75 2.32 27.16
N ASP A 141 -1.77 3.65 26.92
CA ASP A 141 -2.99 4.39 26.61
C ASP A 141 -3.69 3.86 25.35
N TRP A 142 -2.93 3.60 24.27
CA TRP A 142 -3.51 3.08 23.03
C TRP A 142 -4.11 1.68 23.20
N VAL A 143 -3.43 0.79 23.93
CA VAL A 143 -3.96 -0.55 24.20
C VAL A 143 -5.21 -0.46 25.08
N ALA A 144 -5.18 0.31 26.17
CA ALA A 144 -6.31 0.46 27.07
C ALA A 144 -7.57 1.02 26.39
N ARG A 145 -7.39 1.89 25.37
CA ARG A 145 -8.47 2.49 24.58
C ARG A 145 -8.92 1.64 23.39
N GLY A 146 -8.29 0.48 23.14
CA GLY A 146 -8.56 -0.37 21.99
C GLY A 146 -8.12 0.24 20.65
N VAL A 147 -7.20 1.21 20.68
CA VAL A 147 -6.61 1.82 19.47
C VAL A 147 -5.57 0.89 18.85
N ALA A 148 -4.84 0.14 19.67
CA ALA A 148 -3.85 -0.83 19.24
C ALA A 148 -4.01 -2.15 19.99
N GLU A 149 -3.63 -3.25 19.35
CA GLU A 149 -3.58 -4.56 19.97
C GLU A 149 -2.37 -4.69 20.92
N PRO A 150 -2.43 -5.53 21.97
CA PRO A 150 -1.28 -5.77 22.85
C PRO A 150 -0.03 -6.20 22.09
N SER A 151 -0.19 -7.05 21.07
CA SER A 151 0.89 -7.54 20.21
C SER A 151 1.65 -6.41 19.50
N PHE A 152 0.95 -5.35 19.09
CA PHE A 152 1.58 -4.16 18.52
C PHE A 152 2.46 -3.45 19.54
N ALA A 153 1.94 -3.22 20.75
CA ALA A 153 2.70 -2.56 21.80
C ALA A 153 3.94 -3.37 22.20
N ASP A 154 3.81 -4.69 22.29
CA ASP A 154 4.92 -5.59 22.62
C ASP A 154 5.99 -5.58 21.53
N ALA A 155 5.61 -5.58 20.25
CA ALA A 155 6.56 -5.46 19.15
C ALA A 155 7.33 -4.12 19.20
N VAL A 156 6.65 -3.01 19.47
CA VAL A 156 7.32 -1.70 19.61
C VAL A 156 8.26 -1.70 20.82
N ARG A 157 7.85 -2.26 21.96
CA ARG A 157 8.70 -2.38 23.15
C ARG A 157 9.93 -3.24 22.90
N ALA A 158 9.81 -4.32 22.13
CA ALA A 158 10.94 -5.14 21.73
C ALA A 158 11.98 -4.31 20.97
N VAL A 159 11.56 -3.52 19.97
CA VAL A 159 12.47 -2.62 19.26
C VAL A 159 13.12 -1.60 20.19
N MET A 160 12.36 -1.02 21.13
CA MET A 160 12.91 -0.08 22.12
C MET A 160 13.95 -0.71 23.03
N ALA A 161 13.77 -1.98 23.41
CA ALA A 161 14.71 -2.73 24.24
C ALA A 161 15.98 -3.16 23.50
N HIS A 162 15.93 -3.16 22.16
CA HIS A 162 16.99 -3.62 21.27
C HIS A 162 17.41 -2.50 20.28
N PRO A 163 18.02 -1.39 20.74
CA PRO A 163 18.45 -0.30 19.87
C PRO A 163 19.43 -0.73 18.78
N GLU A 164 20.16 -1.83 18.96
CA GLU A 164 21.03 -2.43 17.95
C GLU A 164 20.27 -2.90 16.70
N TRP A 165 18.97 -3.22 16.80
CA TRP A 165 18.13 -3.57 15.65
C TRP A 165 17.92 -2.39 14.70
N LEU A 166 18.15 -1.15 15.17
CA LEU A 166 18.08 0.06 14.35
C LEU A 166 19.34 0.26 13.50
N ASN A 167 20.38 -0.57 13.65
CA ASN A 167 21.56 -0.47 12.81
C ASN A 167 21.33 -1.20 11.47
N LEU A 168 20.85 -0.47 10.46
CA LEU A 168 20.50 -1.05 9.15
C LEU A 168 21.59 -0.92 8.08
N ARG A 169 22.85 -0.63 8.46
CA ARG A 169 23.96 -0.36 7.51
C ARG A 169 24.18 -1.44 6.45
N ASP A 170 23.96 -2.69 6.80
CA ASP A 170 24.16 -3.84 5.92
C ASP A 170 22.86 -4.30 5.24
N VAL A 171 21.79 -3.52 5.39
CA VAL A 171 20.45 -3.81 4.87
C VAL A 171 20.19 -2.98 3.62
N GLN A 172 19.76 -3.67 2.57
CA GLN A 172 19.33 -3.06 1.31
C GLN A 172 17.83 -3.28 1.12
N VAL A 173 17.08 -2.21 0.86
CA VAL A 173 15.62 -2.27 0.70
C VAL A 173 15.19 -1.53 -0.57
N ALA A 174 14.34 -2.14 -1.38
CA ALA A 174 13.65 -1.44 -2.46
C ALA A 174 12.32 -0.87 -1.95
N VAL A 175 12.10 0.43 -2.13
CA VAL A 175 10.86 1.11 -1.74
C VAL A 175 10.17 1.63 -3.00
N LEU A 176 9.04 1.02 -3.37
CA LEU A 176 8.18 1.46 -4.46
C LEU A 176 7.18 2.49 -3.93
N GLY A 177 7.19 3.70 -4.48
CA GLY A 177 6.48 4.86 -3.93
C GLY A 177 7.27 5.50 -2.79
N ALA A 178 8.53 5.84 -3.04
CA ALA A 178 9.46 6.40 -2.05
C ALA A 178 8.95 7.67 -1.35
N GLY A 179 8.24 8.53 -2.07
CA GLY A 179 7.58 9.74 -1.58
C GLY A 179 6.17 9.51 -1.05
N ALA A 180 5.72 8.27 -0.83
CA ALA A 180 4.43 8.00 -0.21
C ALA A 180 4.38 8.50 1.24
N GLU A 181 3.25 9.09 1.64
CA GLU A 181 3.06 9.71 2.96
C GLU A 181 3.34 8.76 4.13
N MET A 182 2.99 7.48 3.96
CA MET A 182 3.15 6.44 4.99
C MET A 182 4.26 5.44 4.66
N GLY A 183 5.19 5.81 3.78
CA GLY A 183 6.31 4.96 3.38
C GLY A 183 7.40 4.84 4.46
N PRO A 184 8.16 3.72 4.49
CA PRO A 184 9.20 3.50 5.50
C PRO A 184 10.52 4.21 5.18
N LEU A 185 10.62 4.93 4.06
CA LEU A 185 11.86 5.47 3.52
C LEU A 185 12.66 6.26 4.56
N ARG A 186 12.03 7.24 5.21
CA ARG A 186 12.72 8.14 6.14
C ARG A 186 13.31 7.38 7.33
N GLN A 187 12.58 6.42 7.88
CA GLN A 187 13.02 5.60 9.01
C GLN A 187 14.17 4.69 8.60
N LEU A 188 14.08 4.06 7.42
CA LEU A 188 15.16 3.22 6.88
C LEU A 188 16.46 4.02 6.70
N LEU A 189 16.37 5.24 6.16
CA LEU A 189 17.51 6.14 5.97
C LEU A 189 18.08 6.66 7.32
N ASP A 190 17.21 7.05 8.27
CA ASP A 190 17.61 7.47 9.63
C ASP A 190 18.44 6.39 10.35
N TRP A 191 18.17 5.11 10.02
CA TRP A 191 18.81 3.92 10.57
C TRP A 191 20.01 3.42 9.74
N GLY A 192 20.27 4.06 8.59
CA GLY A 192 21.44 3.84 7.76
C GLY A 192 21.30 2.74 6.70
N ALA A 193 20.09 2.31 6.36
CA ALA A 193 19.87 1.38 5.26
C ALA A 193 20.27 1.98 3.91
N THR A 194 20.68 1.12 2.98
CA THR A 194 20.74 1.48 1.56
C THR A 194 19.36 1.29 0.95
N VAL A 195 18.75 2.34 0.42
CA VAL A 195 17.40 2.28 -0.12
C VAL A 195 17.40 2.53 -1.62
N TYR A 196 16.92 1.55 -2.38
CA TYR A 196 16.57 1.72 -3.79
C TYR A 196 15.17 2.34 -3.86
N ALA A 197 15.13 3.66 -3.84
CA ALA A 197 13.91 4.46 -3.91
C ALA A 197 13.39 4.51 -5.35
N VAL A 198 12.15 4.08 -5.57
CA VAL A 198 11.46 4.19 -6.87
C VAL A 198 10.21 5.04 -6.67
N ASP A 199 10.03 6.05 -7.50
CA ASP A 199 8.81 6.86 -7.54
C ASP A 199 8.55 7.39 -8.96
N LEU A 200 7.38 7.99 -9.14
CA LEU A 200 6.97 8.64 -10.37
C LEU A 200 7.87 9.85 -10.69
N PRO A 201 8.02 10.22 -11.98
CA PRO A 201 8.84 11.35 -12.41
C PRO A 201 8.13 12.69 -12.10
N ASN A 202 8.08 13.06 -10.82
CA ASN A 202 7.47 14.28 -10.33
C ASN A 202 8.42 14.97 -9.35
N GLU A 203 8.86 16.18 -9.69
CA GLU A 203 9.88 16.92 -8.95
C GLU A 203 9.50 17.16 -7.48
N ASP A 204 8.24 17.52 -7.18
CA ASP A 204 7.78 17.77 -5.82
C ASP A 204 7.90 16.53 -4.92
N ARG A 205 7.65 15.33 -5.47
CA ARG A 205 7.80 14.06 -4.73
C ARG A 205 9.26 13.84 -4.33
N TRP A 206 10.17 14.09 -5.26
CA TRP A 206 11.60 13.90 -5.04
C TRP A 206 12.19 14.96 -4.11
N ASN A 207 11.77 16.22 -4.24
CA ASN A 207 12.17 17.31 -3.32
C ASN A 207 11.73 17.08 -1.87
N ALA A 208 10.67 16.29 -1.63
CA ALA A 208 10.20 15.97 -0.28
C ALA A 208 11.01 14.88 0.44
N ILE A 209 11.86 14.15 -0.29
CA ILE A 209 12.66 13.03 0.22
C ILE A 209 14.17 13.20 0.04
N MET A 210 14.61 14.13 -0.80
CA MET A 210 16.00 14.63 -0.86
C MET A 210 16.27 15.63 0.26
#